data_AF-A0A950XJG6-F1
#
_entry.id   AF-A0A950XJG6-F1
#
_cell.length_a   1.000
_cell.length_b   1.000
_cell.length_c   1.000
_cell.angle_alpha   90.00
_cell.angle_beta   90.00
_cell.angle_gamma   90.00
#
_symmetry.space_group_name_H-M   'P 1'
#
loop_
_entity.id
_entity.type
_entity.pdbx_description
1 polymer ?
#
loop_
_entity_poly.entity_id
_entity_poly.type
_entity_poly.pdbx_seq_one_letter_code
_entity_poly.pdbx_strand_id
1 'polypeptide(L)' 'MATKTEDPKQKFPAPPFKAKEQLAPGSDAKMQPKPDYGESSYTGSGRLKGKAALMTGADSGIGKAVALAFAREGA' A
#
# COMPACT_ATOMS: atom_id res chain seq x y z
N MET A 1 7.94 -27.25 2.11
CA MET A 1 8.98 -26.24 2.40
C MET A 1 8.41 -25.30 3.44
N ALA A 2 8.97 -25.26 4.66
CA ALA A 2 8.44 -24.42 5.72
C ALA A 2 8.64 -22.94 5.34
N THR A 3 7.55 -22.20 5.15
CA THR A 3 7.60 -20.75 4.99
C THR A 3 8.21 -20.17 6.26
N LYS A 4 9.41 -19.60 6.16
CA LYS A 4 10.00 -18.83 7.25
C LYS A 4 9.06 -17.67 7.55
N THR A 5 8.31 -17.75 8.65
CA THR A 5 7.42 -16.69 9.09
C THR A 5 8.27 -15.45 9.36
N GLU A 6 8.11 -14.41 8.55
CA GLU A 6 8.77 -13.13 8.77
C GLU A 6 8.23 -12.49 10.05
N ASP A 7 9.11 -11.94 10.89
CA ASP A 7 8.71 -11.18 12.08
C ASP A 7 8.05 -9.86 11.61
N PRO A 8 6.75 -9.63 11.90
CA PRO A 8 6.07 -8.42 11.46
C PRO A 8 6.69 -7.14 12.01
N LYS A 9 7.41 -7.19 13.14
CA LYS A 9 8.11 -6.04 13.71
C LYS A 9 9.29 -5.57 12.85
N GLN A 10 9.84 -6.46 12.03
CA GLN A 10 11.02 -6.21 11.20
C GLN A 10 10.68 -6.11 9.70
N LYS A 11 9.40 -6.26 9.35
CA LYS A 11 8.96 -6.37 7.96
C LYS A 11 9.03 -5.04 7.18
N PHE A 12 8.93 -3.91 7.88
CA PHE A 12 8.89 -2.57 7.28
C PHE A 12 9.94 -1.64 7.88
N PRO A 13 10.28 -0.53 7.19
CA PRO A 13 11.26 0.43 7.69
C PRO A 13 10.92 0.96 9.09
N ALA A 14 11.93 1.02 9.96
CA ALA A 14 11.83 1.58 11.29
C ALA A 14 12.50 2.98 11.35
N PRO A 15 12.07 3.87 12.26
CA PRO A 15 12.70 5.18 12.45
C PRO A 15 14.18 5.05 12.92
N PRO A 16 14.98 6.12 12.73
CA PRO A 16 14.59 7.47 12.28
C PRO A 16 14.43 7.59 10.76
N PHE A 17 13.41 8.34 10.33
CA PHE A 17 13.18 8.65 8.92
C PHE A 17 13.74 10.02 8.54
N LYS A 18 14.22 10.16 7.30
CA LYS A 18 14.59 11.46 6.72
C LYS A 18 13.35 12.17 6.15
N ALA A 19 12.31 12.31 6.97
CA ALA A 19 11.06 12.93 6.56
C ALA A 19 11.22 14.45 6.51
N LYS A 20 10.80 15.07 5.40
CA LYS A 20 10.63 16.52 5.28
C LYS A 20 9.15 16.83 5.38
N GLU A 21 8.80 17.88 6.11
CA GLU A 21 7.45 18.41 6.12
C GLU A 21 7.03 18.82 4.70
N GLN A 22 5.76 18.61 4.40
CA GLN A 22 5.14 18.98 3.14
C GLN A 22 3.84 19.71 3.45
N LEU A 23 3.52 20.73 2.66
CA LEU A 23 2.20 21.35 2.73
C LEU A 23 1.15 20.35 2.22
N ALA A 24 -0.03 20.40 2.81
CA ALA A 24 -1.17 19.60 2.38
C ALA A 24 -1.51 19.87 0.89
N PRO A 25 -1.93 18.85 0.12
CA PRO A 25 -2.16 17.45 0.55
C PRO A 25 -0.89 16.58 0.63
N GLY A 26 0.28 17.10 0.29
CA GLY A 26 1.54 16.34 0.24
C GLY A 26 1.66 15.45 -1.00
N SER A 27 2.76 14.69 -1.09
CA SER A 27 2.99 13.71 -2.16
C SER A 27 3.92 12.59 -1.72
N ASP A 28 3.46 11.35 -1.89
CA ASP A 28 4.21 10.16 -1.51
C ASP A 28 5.49 9.97 -2.34
N ALA A 29 5.53 10.53 -3.56
CA ALA A 29 6.74 10.52 -4.39
C ALA A 29 7.93 11.25 -3.75
N LYS A 30 7.64 12.17 -2.82
CA LYS A 30 8.65 12.96 -2.08
C LYS A 30 9.01 12.34 -0.73
N MET A 31 8.37 11.24 -0.32
CA MET A 31 8.66 10.55 0.93
C MET A 31 9.92 9.69 0.84
N GLN A 32 10.66 9.63 1.95
CA GLN A 32 11.83 8.76 2.11
C GLN A 32 11.74 8.06 3.48
N PRO A 33 11.55 6.73 3.52
CA PRO A 33 11.38 5.82 2.37
C PRO A 33 10.06 6.06 1.61
N LYS A 34 9.97 5.54 0.38
CA LYS A 34 8.70 5.49 -0.35
C LYS A 34 7.74 4.54 0.39
N PRO A 35 6.44 4.89 0.51
CA PRO A 35 5.47 3.95 1.05
C PRO A 35 5.35 2.70 0.17
N ASP A 36 5.01 1.58 0.80
CA ASP A 36 4.63 0.32 0.14
C ASP A 36 3.11 0.18 0.27
N TYR A 37 2.39 0.15 -0.85
CA TYR A 37 0.93 -0.02 -0.89
C TYR A 37 0.54 -1.46 -1.20
N GLY A 38 1.51 -2.38 -1.22
CA GLY A 38 1.33 -3.76 -1.61
C GLY A 38 1.58 -4.01 -3.09
N GLU A 39 2.24 -3.11 -3.84
CA GLU A 39 2.50 -3.25 -5.28
C GLU A 39 3.19 -4.55 -5.67
N SER A 40 3.99 -5.14 -4.79
CA SER A 40 4.62 -6.44 -5.03
C SER A 40 4.05 -7.55 -4.14
N SER A 41 3.50 -7.21 -2.97
CA SER A 41 3.17 -8.20 -1.94
C SER A 41 1.71 -8.67 -1.94
N TYR A 42 0.75 -7.85 -2.38
CA TYR A 42 -0.66 -8.24 -2.34
C TYR A 42 -1.02 -9.15 -3.52
N THR A 43 -1.48 -10.37 -3.29
CA THR A 43 -1.95 -11.25 -4.37
C THR A 43 -3.46 -11.44 -4.24
N GLY A 44 -4.20 -11.11 -5.30
CA GLY A 44 -5.66 -11.24 -5.32
C GLY A 44 -6.11 -12.71 -5.44
N SER A 45 -7.32 -12.97 -4.97
CA SER A 45 -7.96 -14.30 -4.98
C SER A 45 -9.34 -14.29 -5.65
N GLY A 46 -9.71 -13.19 -6.30
CA GLY A 46 -10.95 -13.03 -7.06
C GLY A 46 -12.18 -12.69 -6.22
N ARG A 47 -11.99 -12.21 -4.98
CA ARG A 47 -13.08 -11.99 -4.00
C ARG A 47 -14.06 -10.90 -4.41
N LEU A 48 -13.65 -10.00 -5.30
CA LEU A 48 -14.45 -8.85 -5.73
C LEU A 48 -14.76 -8.89 -7.23
N LYS A 49 -14.64 -10.07 -7.86
CA LYS A 49 -14.85 -10.23 -9.30
C LYS A 49 -16.17 -9.61 -9.77
N GLY A 50 -16.07 -8.69 -10.74
CA GLY A 50 -17.21 -8.05 -11.39
C GLY A 50 -17.92 -7.00 -10.52
N LYS A 51 -17.30 -6.55 -9.44
CA LYS A 51 -17.75 -5.36 -8.73
C LYS A 51 -17.26 -4.10 -9.46
N ALA A 52 -17.73 -2.96 -9.01
CA ALA A 52 -17.24 -1.65 -9.40
C ALA A 52 -17.06 -0.84 -8.12
N ALA A 53 -15.95 -0.11 -8.02
CA ALA A 53 -15.63 0.67 -6.82
C ALA A 53 -15.32 2.13 -7.18
N LEU A 54 -15.89 3.05 -6.41
CA LEU A 54 -15.52 4.46 -6.40
C LEU A 54 -14.79 4.75 -5.09
N MET A 55 -13.57 5.26 -5.20
CA MET A 55 -12.73 5.58 -4.05
C MET A 55 -12.28 7.04 -4.11
N THR A 56 -12.36 7.74 -2.98
CA THR A 56 -11.83 9.10 -2.81
C THR A 56 -10.45 9.02 -2.16
N GLY A 57 -9.50 9.89 -2.55
CA GLY A 57 -8.14 9.89 -2.02
C GLY A 57 -7.32 8.63 -2.37
N ALA A 58 -7.60 8.00 -3.52
CA ALA A 58 -6.91 6.78 -3.96
C ALA A 58 -5.57 7.04 -4.69
N ASP A 59 -5.14 8.29 -4.75
CA ASP A 59 -3.88 8.71 -5.37
C ASP A 59 -2.64 8.38 -4.50
N SER A 60 -2.84 8.27 -3.19
CA SER A 60 -1.78 8.15 -2.18
C SER A 60 -2.23 7.32 -0.96
N GLY A 61 -1.28 6.97 -0.11
CA GLY A 61 -1.51 6.33 1.19
C GLY A 61 -2.40 5.08 1.16
N ILE A 62 -3.29 5.00 2.15
CA ILE A 62 -4.17 3.84 2.37
C ILE A 62 -5.18 3.69 1.22
N GLY A 63 -5.71 4.80 0.68
CA GLY A 63 -6.65 4.76 -0.44
C GLY A 63 -6.04 4.06 -1.66
N LYS A 64 -4.78 4.36 -1.97
CA LYS A 64 -4.04 3.71 -3.06
C LYS A 64 -3.84 2.21 -2.82
N ALA A 65 -3.49 1.81 -1.59
CA ALA A 65 -3.36 0.40 -1.22
C ALA A 65 -4.69 -0.37 -1.40
N VAL A 66 -5.79 0.24 -0.98
CA VAL A 66 -7.14 -0.33 -1.13
C VAL A 66 -7.54 -0.44 -2.61
N ALA A 67 -7.30 0.60 -3.41
CA ALA A 67 -7.59 0.58 -4.84
C ALA A 67 -6.81 -0.53 -5.58
N LEU A 68 -5.53 -0.68 -5.24
CA LEU A 68 -4.68 -1.74 -5.79
C LEU A 68 -5.18 -3.14 -5.40
N ALA A 69 -5.55 -3.34 -4.12
CA ALA A 69 -6.10 -4.61 -3.66
C ALA A 69 -7.44 -4.94 -4.35
N PHE A 70 -8.32 -3.95 -4.49
CA PHE A 70 -9.60 -4.12 -5.17
C PHE A 70 -9.43 -4.54 -6.64
N ALA A 71 -8.56 -3.84 -7.38
CA ALA A 71 -8.25 -4.19 -8.75
C ALA A 71 -7.70 -5.62 -8.86
N ARG A 72 -6.82 -6.04 -7.93
CA ARG A 72 -6.29 -7.41 -7.89
C ARG A 72 -7.34 -8.46 -7.53
N GLU A 73 -8.34 -8.10 -6.74
CA GLU A 73 -9.47 -8.97 -6.41
C GLU A 73 -10.55 -9.01 -7.51
N GLY A 74 -10.38 -8.25 -8.61
CA GLY A 74 -11.23 -8.25 -9.80
C GLY A 74 -12.43 -7.32 -9.74
N ALA A 75 -12.40 -6.32 -8.86
CA ALA A 75 -13.38 -5.23 -8.81
C ALA A 75 -13.19 -4.21 -9.95
#